data_AF-A0A329KRX1-F1
#
_entry.id   AF-A0A329KRX1-F1
#
_cell.length_a   1.000
_cell.length_b   1.000
_cell.length_c   1.000
_cell.angle_alpha   90.00
_cell.angle_beta   90.00
_cell.angle_gamma   90.00
#
_symmetry.space_group_name_H-M   'P 1'
#
loop_
_entity.id
_entity.type
_entity.pdbx_description
1 polymer ?
#
loop_
_entity_poly.entity_id
_entity_poly.type
_entity_poly.pdbx_seq_one_letter_code
_entity_poly.pdbx_strand_id
1 'polypeptide(L)'
;MSALKVTNHAAERATARFRIPPELTTQWLRNTYAKSRYICDIVGDNGESRRLFAGDGVALVLDPNEEKVITVFEPRLNGAIKSEMTALIQRKIAAANRKERAEERRIRIEKAKLSVELAQCTLRMELTPSKAVIKRNTEIIAGINASVAKLDAELADARRTKNGVVKSLAAYL
;
A
#
# COMPACT_ATOMS: atom_id res chain seq x y z
N MET A 1 -3.29 -30.77 -16.47
CA MET A 1 -2.72 -30.21 -15.23
C MET A 1 -2.61 -31.35 -14.25
N SER A 2 -1.41 -31.64 -13.75
CA SER A 2 -1.22 -32.73 -12.79
C SER A 2 -1.99 -32.38 -11.50
N ALA A 3 -2.66 -33.37 -10.91
CA ALA A 3 -3.42 -33.14 -9.68
C ALA A 3 -2.42 -33.09 -8.51
N LEU A 4 -2.33 -31.94 -7.84
CA LEU A 4 -1.51 -31.78 -6.64
C LEU A 4 -1.85 -32.89 -5.63
N LYS A 5 -0.83 -33.68 -5.29
CA LYS A 5 -0.90 -34.75 -4.29
C LYS A 5 -0.67 -34.15 -2.90
N VAL A 6 -1.47 -34.57 -1.93
CA VAL A 6 -1.36 -34.13 -0.54
C VAL A 6 -1.00 -35.33 0.32
N THR A 7 0.04 -35.22 1.15
CA THR A 7 0.37 -36.28 2.12
C THR A 7 -0.55 -36.22 3.33
N ASN A 8 -0.75 -37.36 4.00
CA ASN A 8 -1.47 -37.41 5.28
C ASN A 8 -0.84 -36.46 6.31
N HIS A 9 0.49 -36.40 6.34
CA HIS A 9 1.21 -35.47 7.20
C HIS A 9 0.84 -34.01 6.94
N ALA A 10 0.78 -33.58 5.68
CA ALA A 10 0.38 -32.22 5.34
C ALA A 10 -1.07 -31.92 5.76
N ALA A 11 -1.98 -32.89 5.58
CA ALA A 11 -3.38 -32.75 6.00
C ALA A 11 -3.51 -32.62 7.52
N GLU A 12 -2.82 -33.48 8.29
CA GLU A 12 -2.78 -33.41 9.75
C GLU A 12 -2.23 -32.07 10.25
N ARG A 13 -1.14 -31.57 9.63
CA ARG A 13 -0.57 -30.27 9.97
C ARG A 13 -1.52 -29.11 9.63
N ALA A 14 -2.27 -29.20 8.53
CA ALA A 14 -3.27 -28.20 8.18
C ALA A 14 -4.37 -28.12 9.25
N THR A 15 -4.90 -29.27 9.70
CA THR A 15 -5.88 -29.30 10.79
C THR A 15 -5.31 -28.79 12.10
N ALA A 16 -4.13 -29.26 12.50
CA ALA A 16 -3.55 -28.89 13.80
C ALA A 16 -3.14 -27.41 13.89
N ARG A 17 -2.54 -26.86 12.82
CA ARG A 17 -1.98 -25.50 12.83
C ARG A 17 -3.00 -24.45 12.40
N PHE A 18 -3.79 -24.74 11.37
CA PHE A 18 -4.69 -23.78 10.74
C PHE A 18 -6.17 -24.05 11.07
N ARG A 19 -6.46 -25.04 11.92
CA ARG A 19 -7.82 -25.41 12.37
C ARG A 19 -8.78 -25.72 11.21
N ILE A 20 -8.24 -26.24 10.12
CA ILE A 20 -9.03 -26.64 8.94
C ILE A 20 -9.69 -28.00 9.22
N PRO A 21 -11.01 -28.14 9.00
CA PRO A 21 -11.69 -29.43 9.14
C PRO A 21 -11.00 -30.53 8.31
N PRO A 22 -10.76 -31.74 8.85
CA PRO A 22 -10.04 -32.82 8.16
C PRO A 22 -10.54 -33.08 6.73
N GLU A 23 -11.85 -33.07 6.55
CA GLU A 23 -12.54 -33.31 5.27
C GLU A 23 -12.20 -32.27 4.19
N LEU A 24 -11.90 -31.03 4.60
CA LEU A 24 -11.62 -29.91 3.69
C LEU A 24 -10.12 -29.67 3.48
N THR A 25 -9.24 -30.36 4.21
CA THR A 25 -7.78 -30.12 4.20
C THR A 25 -7.17 -30.21 2.80
N THR A 26 -7.54 -31.23 2.01
CA THR A 26 -6.99 -31.44 0.67
C THR A 26 -7.39 -30.31 -0.27
N GLN A 27 -8.66 -29.90 -0.25
CA GLN A 27 -9.15 -28.80 -1.07
C GLN A 27 -8.50 -27.48 -0.65
N TRP A 28 -8.39 -27.25 0.66
CA TRP A 28 -7.74 -26.05 1.20
C TRP A 28 -6.28 -25.97 0.77
N LEU A 29 -5.49 -27.05 0.93
CA LEU A 29 -4.07 -27.08 0.52
C LEU A 29 -3.89 -26.84 -0.98
N ARG A 30 -4.79 -27.36 -1.84
CA ARG A 30 -4.78 -27.08 -3.28
C ARG A 30 -5.04 -25.61 -3.58
N ASN A 31 -6.03 -25.02 -2.91
CA ASN A 31 -6.34 -23.60 -3.07
C ASN A 31 -5.20 -22.70 -2.57
N THR A 32 -4.60 -23.06 -1.43
CA THR A 32 -3.44 -22.36 -0.88
C THR A 32 -2.25 -22.47 -1.83
N TYR A 33 -1.98 -23.66 -2.40
CA TYR A 33 -0.92 -23.84 -3.38
C TYR A 33 -1.13 -22.98 -4.62
N ALA A 34 -2.36 -22.94 -5.17
CA ALA A 34 -2.68 -22.13 -6.34
C ALA A 34 -2.47 -20.62 -6.13
N LYS A 35 -2.59 -20.13 -4.88
CA LYS A 35 -2.34 -18.73 -4.50
C LYS A 35 -0.90 -18.47 -4.06
N SER A 36 -0.16 -19.52 -3.71
CA SER A 36 1.21 -19.42 -3.24
C SER A 36 2.19 -19.14 -4.37
N ARG A 37 3.35 -18.57 -4.03
CA ARG A 37 4.46 -18.36 -4.95
C ARG A 37 5.65 -19.19 -4.52
N TYR A 38 6.38 -19.72 -5.50
CA TYR A 38 7.67 -20.34 -5.26
C TYR A 38 8.64 -19.31 -4.67
N ILE A 39 9.34 -19.68 -3.61
CA ILE A 39 10.30 -18.82 -2.91
C ILE A 39 11.72 -19.28 -3.22
N CYS A 40 12.07 -20.51 -2.82
CA CYS A 40 13.38 -21.10 -3.04
C CYS A 40 13.34 -22.61 -2.79
N ASP A 41 14.43 -23.28 -3.15
CA ASP A 41 14.71 -24.63 -2.67
C ASP A 41 15.23 -24.55 -1.24
N ILE A 42 14.80 -25.49 -0.40
CA ILE A 42 15.22 -25.63 0.98
C ILE A 42 15.68 -27.07 1.23
N VAL A 43 16.41 -27.28 2.30
CA VAL A 43 16.76 -28.61 2.78
C VAL A 43 15.76 -28.97 3.88
N GLY A 44 15.03 -30.07 3.69
CA GLY A 44 14.11 -30.59 4.69
C GLY A 44 14.84 -31.21 5.88
N ASP A 45 14.11 -31.53 6.94
CA ASP A 45 14.67 -32.09 8.19
C ASP A 45 15.42 -33.42 7.97
N ASN A 46 15.11 -34.13 6.89
CA ASN A 46 15.76 -35.38 6.50
C ASN A 46 16.97 -35.18 5.55
N GLY A 47 17.41 -33.94 5.32
CA GLY A 47 18.51 -33.62 4.42
C GLY A 47 18.14 -33.62 2.93
N GLU A 48 16.89 -33.93 2.57
CA GLU A 48 16.43 -33.93 1.18
C GLU A 48 16.11 -32.51 0.70
N SER A 49 16.43 -32.22 -0.57
CA SER A 49 16.02 -30.98 -1.21
C SER A 49 14.50 -30.93 -1.37
N ARG A 50 13.90 -29.78 -1.09
CA ARG A 50 12.45 -29.52 -1.15
C ARG A 50 12.20 -28.14 -1.75
N ARG A 51 11.01 -27.92 -2.31
CA ARG A 51 10.59 -26.60 -2.80
C ARG A 51 9.73 -25.90 -1.76
N LEU A 52 10.08 -24.66 -1.42
CA LEU A 52 9.29 -23.81 -0.54
C LEU A 52 8.39 -22.89 -1.35
N PHE A 53 7.10 -22.93 -1.04
CA PHE A 53 6.10 -22.00 -1.55
C PHE A 53 5.50 -21.23 -0.37
N ALA A 54 5.15 -19.97 -0.57
CA ALA A 54 4.48 -19.18 0.46
C ALA A 54 3.44 -18.22 -0.12
N GLY A 55 2.38 -17.95 0.65
CA GLY A 55 1.32 -17.02 0.31
C GLY A 55 0.30 -16.93 1.45
N ASP A 56 -0.31 -15.76 1.62
CA ASP A 56 -1.39 -15.51 2.60
C ASP A 56 -1.09 -16.01 4.03
N GLY A 57 0.16 -15.85 4.50
CA GLY A 57 0.57 -16.29 5.84
C GLY A 57 0.75 -17.81 5.99
N VAL A 58 0.79 -18.55 4.88
CA VAL A 58 1.00 -20.00 4.86
C VAL A 58 2.24 -20.33 4.03
N ALA A 59 3.06 -21.26 4.53
CA ALA A 59 4.18 -21.83 3.82
C ALA A 59 3.92 -23.32 3.54
N LEU A 60 4.15 -23.74 2.30
CA LEU A 60 4.01 -25.11 1.82
C LEU A 60 5.38 -25.65 1.41
N VAL A 61 5.70 -26.86 1.87
CA VAL A 61 6.90 -27.57 1.45
C VAL A 61 6.49 -28.68 0.50
N LEU A 62 7.03 -28.64 -0.71
CA LEU A 62 6.74 -29.61 -1.76
C LEU A 62 7.95 -30.47 -2.07
N ASP A 63 7.66 -31.63 -2.64
CA ASP A 63 8.67 -32.48 -3.25
C ASP A 63 9.40 -31.74 -4.40
N PRO A 64 10.72 -31.95 -4.57
CA PRO A 64 11.48 -31.26 -5.61
C PRO A 64 11.04 -31.68 -7.02
N ASN A 65 10.63 -32.94 -7.20
CA ASN A 65 10.36 -33.52 -8.52
C ASN A 65 8.86 -33.74 -8.77
N GLU A 66 8.08 -33.96 -7.71
CA GLU A 66 6.63 -34.15 -7.81
C GLU A 66 5.83 -32.94 -7.33
N GLU A 67 4.64 -32.73 -7.89
CA GLU A 67 3.63 -31.83 -7.33
C GLU A 67 2.96 -32.47 -6.11
N LYS A 68 3.74 -32.63 -5.04
CA LYS A 68 3.34 -33.31 -3.80
C LYS A 68 3.64 -32.44 -2.59
N VAL A 69 2.61 -32.03 -1.86
CA VAL A 69 2.75 -31.26 -0.61
C VAL A 69 3.11 -32.21 0.52
N ILE A 70 4.25 -31.95 1.15
CA ILE A 70 4.80 -32.77 2.23
C ILE A 70 4.37 -32.24 3.60
N THR A 71 4.43 -30.92 3.78
CA THR A 71 4.04 -30.27 5.03
C THR A 71 3.60 -28.82 4.80
N VAL A 72 2.93 -28.27 5.81
CA VAL A 72 2.43 -26.88 5.83
C VAL A 72 2.71 -26.25 7.20
N PHE A 73 3.11 -24.98 7.21
CA PHE A 73 3.40 -24.25 8.45
C PHE A 73 3.15 -22.75 8.31
N GLU A 74 3.00 -22.08 9.45
CA GLU A 74 2.99 -20.62 9.51
C GLU A 74 4.43 -20.11 9.51
N PRO A 75 4.84 -19.31 8.51
CA PRO A 75 6.19 -18.78 8.46
C PRO A 75 6.42 -17.87 9.67
N ARG A 76 7.42 -18.22 10.48
CA ARG A 76 7.84 -17.39 11.61
C ARG A 76 8.83 -16.35 11.12
N LEU A 77 8.52 -15.08 11.34
CA LEU A 77 9.44 -14.00 11.07
C LEU A 77 10.62 -14.06 12.04
N ASN A 78 11.83 -14.12 11.50
CA ASN A 78 13.04 -13.88 12.28
C ASN A 78 12.98 -12.42 12.81
N GLY A 79 13.24 -12.22 14.10
CA GLY A 79 13.20 -10.91 14.74
C GLY A 79 14.07 -9.85 14.06
N ALA A 80 15.23 -10.23 13.52
CA ALA A 80 16.10 -9.33 12.77
C ALA A 80 15.48 -8.90 11.43
N ILE A 81 14.92 -9.85 10.67
CA ILE A 81 14.26 -9.54 9.39
C ILE A 81 13.00 -8.67 9.64
N LYS A 82 12.25 -8.97 10.71
CA LYS A 82 11.07 -8.20 11.10
C LYS A 82 11.44 -6.75 11.42
N SER A 83 12.50 -6.52 12.19
CA SER A 83 12.93 -5.16 12.56
C SER A 83 13.43 -4.37 11.35
N GLU A 84 14.20 -4.99 10.46
CA GLU A 84 14.65 -4.37 9.21
C GLU A 84 13.48 -4.00 8.29
N MET A 85 12.52 -4.91 8.09
CA MET A 85 11.33 -4.65 7.29
C MET A 85 10.49 -3.51 7.90
N THR A 86 10.30 -3.53 9.21
CA THR A 86 9.58 -2.47 9.94
C THR A 86 10.27 -1.12 9.76
N ALA A 87 11.60 -1.06 9.89
CA ALA A 87 12.38 0.15 9.71
C ALA A 87 12.29 0.68 8.26
N LEU A 88 12.30 -0.22 7.27
CA LEU A 88 12.13 0.14 5.86
C LEU A 88 10.73 0.74 5.62
N ILE A 89 9.69 0.10 6.12
CA ILE A 89 8.29 0.57 6.02
C ILE A 89 8.16 1.96 6.66
N GLN A 90 8.64 2.13 7.88
CA GLN A 90 8.62 3.42 8.58
C GLN A 90 9.35 4.52 7.81
N ARG A 91 10.52 4.20 7.22
CA ARG A 91 11.29 5.15 6.40
C ARG A 91 10.49 5.61 5.18
N LYS A 92 9.79 4.69 4.51
CA LYS A 92 8.95 5.02 3.34
C LYS A 92 7.74 5.87 3.73
N ILE A 93 7.06 5.55 4.84
CA ILE A 93 5.97 6.40 5.38
C ILE A 93 6.49 7.80 5.71
N ALA A 94 7.64 7.90 6.39
CA ALA A 94 8.24 9.19 6.73
C ALA A 94 8.62 10.01 5.48
N ALA A 95 9.09 9.37 4.41
CA ALA A 95 9.35 10.04 3.14
C ALA A 95 8.06 10.57 2.49
N ALA A 96 6.99 9.77 2.47
CA ALA A 96 5.69 10.17 1.94
C ALA A 96 5.08 11.35 2.73
N ASN A 97 5.15 11.32 4.07
CA ASN A 97 4.73 12.41 4.94
C ASN A 97 5.52 13.69 4.69
N ARG A 98 6.84 13.60 4.52
CA ARG A 98 7.68 14.77 4.21
C ARG A 98 7.30 15.40 2.87
N LYS A 99 7.00 14.59 1.86
CA LYS A 99 6.56 15.09 0.54
C LYS A 99 5.21 15.80 0.64
N GLU A 100 4.22 15.22 1.33
CA GLU A 100 2.93 15.87 1.58
C GLU A 100 3.11 17.22 2.29
N ARG A 101 3.89 17.26 3.39
CA ARG A 101 4.11 18.49 4.15
C ARG A 101 4.79 19.58 3.33
N ALA A 102 5.72 19.22 2.45
CA ALA A 102 6.38 20.16 1.56
C ALA A 102 5.38 20.78 0.57
N GLU A 103 4.54 19.96 -0.05
CA GLU A 103 3.49 20.43 -0.96
C GLU A 103 2.42 21.27 -0.24
N GLU A 104 1.98 20.84 0.94
CA GLU A 104 1.03 21.59 1.75
C GLU A 104 1.59 22.98 2.10
N ARG A 105 2.87 23.06 2.49
CA ARG A 105 3.52 24.33 2.77
C ARG A 105 3.58 25.22 1.52
N ARG A 106 3.98 24.67 0.36
CA ARG A 106 4.02 25.40 -0.91
C ARG A 106 2.63 25.97 -1.25
N ILE A 107 1.61 25.13 -1.22
CA ILE A 107 0.23 25.50 -1.53
C ILE A 107 -0.29 26.55 -0.55
N ARG A 108 0.00 26.41 0.75
CA ARG A 108 -0.40 27.39 1.77
C ARG A 108 0.21 28.77 1.51
N ILE A 109 1.48 28.82 1.11
CA ILE A 109 2.17 30.08 0.75
C ILE A 109 1.51 30.71 -0.48
N GLU A 110 1.26 29.93 -1.53
CA GLU A 110 0.61 30.46 -2.75
C GLU A 110 -0.80 30.96 -2.49
N LYS A 111 -1.59 30.23 -1.69
CA LYS A 111 -2.92 30.70 -1.25
C LYS A 111 -2.85 32.00 -0.46
N ALA A 112 -1.85 32.15 0.40
CA ALA A 112 -1.67 33.40 1.15
C ALA A 112 -1.35 34.58 0.22
N LYS A 113 -0.50 34.39 -0.80
CA LYS A 113 -0.23 35.42 -1.82
C LYS A 113 -1.49 35.81 -2.59
N LEU A 114 -2.25 34.81 -3.05
CA LEU A 114 -3.53 35.02 -3.74
C LEU A 114 -4.55 35.73 -2.86
N SER A 115 -4.58 35.46 -1.55
CA SER A 115 -5.46 36.16 -0.61
C SER A 115 -5.10 37.65 -0.48
N VAL A 116 -3.82 38.00 -0.52
CA VAL A 116 -3.38 39.40 -0.52
C VAL A 116 -3.83 40.09 -1.80
N GLU A 117 -3.66 39.44 -2.95
CA GLU A 117 -4.09 39.98 -4.25
C GLU A 117 -5.62 40.17 -4.32
N LEU A 118 -6.38 39.20 -3.80
CA LEU A 118 -7.84 39.29 -3.69
C LEU A 118 -8.24 40.51 -2.85
N ALA A 119 -7.65 40.68 -1.66
CA ALA A 119 -7.95 41.83 -0.80
C ALA A 119 -7.64 43.17 -1.47
N GLN A 120 -6.53 43.25 -2.23
CA GLN A 120 -6.19 44.45 -3.00
C GLN A 120 -7.19 44.73 -4.12
N CYS A 121 -7.65 43.70 -4.84
CA CYS A 121 -8.67 43.85 -5.88
C CYS A 121 -9.97 44.36 -5.30
N THR A 122 -10.43 43.78 -4.18
CA THR A 122 -11.62 44.24 -3.46
C THR A 122 -11.48 45.70 -3.03
N LEU A 123 -10.36 46.08 -2.41
CA LEU A 123 -10.12 47.47 -2.02
C LEU A 123 -10.19 48.44 -3.20
N ARG A 124 -9.58 48.09 -4.35
CA ARG A 124 -9.64 48.94 -5.56
C ARG A 124 -11.07 49.13 -6.06
N MET A 125 -11.91 48.10 -5.95
CA MET A 125 -13.31 48.16 -6.34
C MET A 125 -14.11 49.10 -5.42
N GLU A 126 -13.87 49.05 -4.11
CA GLU A 126 -14.55 49.93 -3.14
C GLU A 126 -14.13 51.40 -3.28
N LEU A 127 -12.89 51.67 -3.66
CA LEU A 127 -12.36 53.04 -3.77
C LEU A 127 -12.82 53.77 -5.05
N THR A 128 -13.24 53.06 -6.10
CA THR A 128 -13.49 53.66 -7.41
C THR A 128 -14.94 53.50 -7.86
N PRO A 129 -15.58 54.56 -8.38
CA PRO A 129 -16.89 54.43 -9.03
C PRO A 129 -16.77 53.92 -10.48
N SER A 130 -15.55 53.72 -11.01
CA SER A 130 -15.34 53.35 -12.40
C SER A 130 -15.78 51.91 -12.69
N LYS A 131 -16.84 51.77 -13.51
CA LYS A 131 -17.37 50.46 -13.95
C LYS A 131 -16.33 49.59 -14.66
N ALA A 132 -15.40 50.20 -15.40
CA ALA A 132 -14.33 49.48 -16.10
C ALA A 132 -13.34 48.84 -15.11
N VAL A 133 -12.96 49.57 -14.07
CA VAL A 133 -12.05 49.06 -13.02
C VAL A 133 -12.74 47.97 -12.20
N ILE A 134 -14.01 48.15 -11.87
CA ILE A 134 -14.83 47.15 -11.18
C ILE A 134 -14.88 45.85 -11.99
N LYS A 135 -15.22 45.94 -13.29
CA LYS A 135 -15.28 44.78 -14.17
C LYS A 135 -13.95 44.03 -14.25
N ARG A 136 -12.84 44.75 -14.48
CA ARG A 136 -11.50 44.16 -14.55
C ARG A 136 -11.11 43.43 -13.26
N ASN A 137 -11.32 44.04 -12.10
CA ASN A 137 -10.96 43.39 -10.82
C ASN A 137 -11.88 42.21 -10.52
N THR A 138 -13.15 42.24 -10.96
CA THR A 138 -14.06 41.09 -10.85
C THR A 138 -13.53 39.88 -11.65
N GLU A 139 -13.03 40.12 -12.86
CA GLU A 139 -12.41 39.07 -13.70
C GLU A 139 -11.14 38.50 -13.05
N ILE A 140 -10.30 39.36 -12.45
CA ILE A 140 -9.11 38.93 -11.69
C ILE A 140 -9.50 38.06 -10.50
N ILE A 141 -10.49 38.48 -9.70
CA ILE A 141 -11.00 37.72 -8.55
C ILE A 141 -11.50 36.34 -9.00
N ALA A 142 -12.22 36.25 -10.13
CA ALA A 142 -12.65 34.97 -10.68
C ALA A 142 -11.45 34.06 -11.03
N GLY A 143 -10.39 34.62 -11.63
CA GLY A 143 -9.14 33.89 -11.91
C GLY A 143 -8.41 33.42 -10.65
N ILE A 144 -8.38 34.25 -9.60
CA ILE A 144 -7.83 33.89 -8.29
C ILE A 144 -8.61 32.71 -7.70
N ASN A 145 -9.94 32.77 -7.71
CA ASN A 145 -10.78 31.69 -7.18
C ASN A 145 -10.56 30.36 -7.92
N ALA A 146 -10.44 30.41 -9.25
CA ALA A 146 -10.09 29.23 -10.05
C ALA A 146 -8.71 28.66 -9.67
N SER A 147 -7.73 29.53 -9.42
CA SER A 147 -6.38 29.14 -9.00
C SER A 147 -6.38 28.51 -7.60
N VAL A 148 -7.16 29.06 -6.65
CA VAL A 148 -7.34 28.48 -5.31
C VAL A 148 -7.95 27.09 -5.41
N ALA A 149 -8.99 26.90 -6.23
CA ALA A 149 -9.62 25.59 -6.44
C ALA A 149 -8.64 24.57 -7.04
N LYS A 150 -7.80 24.99 -7.99
CA LYS A 150 -6.74 24.14 -8.54
C LYS A 150 -5.73 23.71 -7.47
N LEU A 151 -5.28 24.65 -6.62
CA LEU A 151 -4.38 24.36 -5.52
C LEU A 151 -4.99 23.38 -4.49
N ASP A 152 -6.30 23.45 -4.25
CA ASP A 152 -7.00 22.46 -3.41
C ASP A 152 -7.02 21.07 -4.02
N ALA A 153 -7.26 20.98 -5.34
CA ALA A 153 -7.17 19.71 -6.06
C ALA A 153 -5.76 19.12 -5.99
N GLU A 154 -4.71 19.94 -6.18
CA GLU A 154 -3.31 19.51 -6.05
C GLU A 154 -3.02 18.96 -4.65
N LEU A 155 -3.50 19.61 -3.58
CA LEU A 155 -3.32 19.12 -2.21
C LEU A 155 -4.06 17.79 -1.98
N ALA A 156 -5.28 17.66 -2.51
CA ALA A 156 -6.04 16.43 -2.42
C ALA A 156 -5.30 15.26 -3.11
N ASP A 157 -4.68 15.50 -4.26
CA ASP A 157 -3.92 14.49 -4.99
C ASP A 157 -2.61 14.10 -4.28
N ALA A 158 -1.91 15.07 -3.67
CA ALA A 158 -0.76 14.78 -2.81
C ALA A 158 -1.15 13.87 -1.64
N ARG A 159 -2.29 14.15 -0.99
CA ARG A 159 -2.86 13.32 0.08
C ARG A 159 -3.26 11.93 -0.40
N ARG A 160 -3.91 11.82 -1.56
CA ARG A 160 -4.25 10.53 -2.19
C ARG A 160 -3.01 9.70 -2.48
N THR A 161 -1.97 10.32 -3.03
CA THR A 161 -0.69 9.66 -3.32
C THR A 161 -0.07 9.09 -2.04
N LYS A 162 -0.01 9.89 -0.97
CA LYS A 162 0.43 9.41 0.36
C LYS A 162 -0.40 8.22 0.83
N ASN A 163 -1.73 8.35 0.77
CA ASN A 163 -2.63 7.29 1.21
C ASN A 163 -2.45 6.00 0.41
N GLY A 164 -2.20 6.09 -0.90
CA GLY A 164 -1.90 4.93 -1.75
C GLY A 164 -0.62 4.22 -1.31
N VAL A 165 0.45 4.98 -1.01
CA VAL A 165 1.69 4.42 -0.47
C VAL A 165 1.45 3.74 0.88
N VAL A 166 0.78 4.41 1.82
CA VAL A 166 0.51 3.87 3.16
C VAL A 166 -0.35 2.60 3.09
N LYS A 167 -1.42 2.60 2.29
CA LYS A 167 -2.26 1.41 2.08
C LYS A 167 -1.48 0.23 1.50
N SER A 168 -0.59 0.49 0.55
CA SER A 168 0.25 -0.55 -0.04
C SER A 168 1.23 -1.13 0.98
N LEU A 169 1.78 -0.28 1.85
CA LEU A 169 2.71 -0.72 2.90
C LEU A 169 2.00 -1.45 4.05
N ALA A 170 0.73 -1.15 4.31
CA ALA A 170 -0.07 -1.85 5.33
C ALA A 170 -0.24 -3.34 5.03
N ALA A 171 -0.13 -3.76 3.76
CA ALA A 171 -0.14 -5.18 3.40
C ALA A 171 1.08 -5.96 3.91
N TYR A 172 2.11 -5.27 4.41
CA TYR A 172 3.38 -5.86 4.87
C TYR A 172 3.58 -5.74 6.39
N LEU A 173 2.63 -5.15 7.12
CA LEU A 173 2.63 -5.03 8.58
C LEU A 173 1.72 -6.09 9.20
#